data_AF-A0A919GZ31-F1
#
_entry.id   AF-A0A919GZ31-F1
#
_cell.length_a   1.000
_cell.length_b   1.000
_cell.length_c   1.000
_cell.angle_alpha   90.00
_cell.angle_beta   90.00
_cell.angle_gamma   90.00
#
_symmetry.space_group_name_H-M   'P 1'
#
loop_
_entity.id
_entity.type
_entity.pdbx_description
1 polymer ?
#
loop_
_entity_poly.entity_id
_entity_poly.type
_entity_poly.pdbx_seq_one_letter_code
_entity_poly.pdbx_strand_id
1 'polypeptide(L)' 'MDLGAFSVSLAVRDIKASRAFYEKLGFTPLGAGSGPGSFLVLDPDGNPVLVDQHR' A
#
# COMPACT_ATOMS: atom_id res chain seq x y z
N MET A 1 -13.77 -12.82 -15.35
CA MET A 1 -12.72 -13.33 -14.44
C MET A 1 -12.68 -12.36 -13.28
N ASP A 2 -13.40 -12.66 -12.21
CA ASP A 2 -13.39 -11.90 -10.97
C ASP A 2 -12.10 -12.21 -10.21
N LEU A 3 -11.05 -11.45 -10.51
CA LEU A 3 -9.82 -11.46 -9.77
C LEU A 3 -10.10 -10.78 -8.41
N GLY A 4 -10.67 -11.54 -7.47
CA GLY A 4 -10.97 -11.07 -6.11
C GLY A 4 -9.76 -10.39 -5.47
N ALA A 5 -9.99 -9.43 -4.58
CA ALA A 5 -8.97 -8.55 -4.01
C ALA A 5 -7.66 -9.29 -3.65
N PHE A 6 -6.61 -9.05 -4.43
CA PHE A 6 -5.27 -9.60 -4.19
C PHE A 6 -4.47 -8.62 -3.32
N SER A 7 -4.16 -9.01 -2.08
CA SER A 7 -3.27 -8.24 -1.21
C SER A 7 -1.81 -8.65 -1.46
N VAL A 8 -1.01 -7.72 -1.98
CA VAL A 8 0.44 -7.87 -2.05
C VAL A 8 1.05 -7.23 -0.81
N SER A 9 1.75 -8.01 0.02
CA SER A 9 2.49 -7.49 1.17
C SER A 9 3.92 -7.19 0.75
N LEU A 10 4.29 -5.91 0.73
CA LEU A 10 5.68 -5.49 0.51
C LEU A 10 6.33 -5.15 1.85
N ALA A 11 7.43 -5.85 2.19
CA ALA A 11 8.26 -5.48 3.33
C ALA A 11 9.01 -4.19 3.02
N VAL A 12 8.75 -3.14 3.80
CA VAL A 12 9.42 -1.85 3.64
C VAL A 12 10.26 -1.52 4.87
N ARG A 13 11.51 -1.10 4.64
CA ARG A 13 12.40 -0.64 5.73
C ARG A 13 11.99 0.71 6.30
N ASP A 14 11.31 1.53 5.49
CA ASP A 14 10.97 2.91 5.82
C ASP A 14 9.58 3.27 5.27
N ILE A 15 8.60 3.35 6.16
CA ILE A 15 7.17 3.56 5.83
C ILE A 15 6.96 4.92 5.13
N LYS A 16 7.74 5.93 5.55
CA LYS A 16 7.60 7.31 5.07
C LYS A 16 8.15 7.48 3.65
N ALA A 17 9.29 6.84 3.36
CA ALA A 17 9.85 6.80 2.02
C ALA A 17 8.95 6.02 1.04
N SER A 18 8.36 4.91 1.53
CA SER A 18 7.50 4.05 0.73
C SER A 18 6.22 4.75 0.30
N ARG A 19 5.61 5.55 1.19
CA ARG A 19 4.44 6.38 0.82
C ARG A 19 4.74 7.29 -0.37
N ALA A 20 5.84 8.04 -0.32
CA ALA A 20 6.23 8.93 -1.41
C ALA A 20 6.58 8.19 -2.72
N PHE A 21 7.07 6.94 -2.61
CA PHE A 21 7.30 6.08 -3.77
C PHE A 21 5.98 5.65 -4.43
N TYR A 22 5.03 5.14 -3.64
CA TYR A 22 3.73 4.69 -4.16
C TYR A 22 2.89 5.86 -4.69
N GLU A 23 2.91 7.02 -4.03
CA GLU A 23 2.25 8.24 -4.54
C GLU A 23 2.80 8.64 -5.93
N LYS A 24 4.11 8.49 -6.18
CA LYS A 24 4.71 8.74 -7.50
C LYS A 24 4.32 7.72 -8.57
N LEU A 25 3.98 6.50 -8.17
CA LEU A 25 3.50 5.45 -9.07
C LEU A 25 2.00 5.59 -9.40
N GLY A 26 1.32 6.60 -8.85
CA GLY A 26 -0.11 6.82 -9.07
C GLY A 26 -1.00 6.09 -8.08
N PHE A 27 -0.44 5.60 -6.97
CA PHE A 27 -1.24 4.97 -5.92
C PHE A 27 -1.90 6.02 -5.04
N THR A 28 -3.10 5.70 -4.55
CA THR A 28 -3.91 6.63 -3.75
C THR A 28 -4.00 6.15 -2.30
N PRO A 29 -3.62 6.95 -1.29
CA PRO A 29 -3.72 6.53 0.10
C PRO A 29 -5.19 6.35 0.53
N LEU A 30 -5.52 5.15 0.99
CA LEU A 30 -6.79 4.85 1.63
C LEU A 30 -6.64 5.25 3.10
N GLY A 31 -7.20 6.40 3.49
CA GLY A 31 -7.00 7.02 4.82
C GLY A 31 -7.42 6.21 6.05
N ALA A 32 -7.68 4.90 5.95
CA ALA A 32 -8.22 4.03 6.99
C ALA A 32 -7.21 3.09 7.67
N GLY A 33 -5.93 3.08 7.27
CA GLY A 33 -4.95 2.10 7.77
C GLY A 33 -3.62 2.66 8.28
N SER A 34 -3.54 3.93 8.70
CA SER A 34 -2.25 4.52 9.15
C SER A 34 -1.89 4.10 10.59
N GLY A 35 -1.43 2.87 10.75
CA GLY A 35 -0.61 2.49 11.90
C GLY A 35 0.86 2.87 11.64
N PRO A 36 1.72 2.95 12.68
CA PRO A 36 3.14 3.27 12.48
C PRO A 36 3.92 2.18 11.70
N GLY A 37 3.36 0.98 11.55
CA GLY A 37 4.00 -0.16 10.88
C GLY A 37 3.33 -0.64 9.60
N SER A 38 2.17 -0.10 9.20
CA SER A 38 1.50 -0.51 7.96
C SER A 38 0.57 0.57 7.43
N PHE A 39 0.28 0.55 6.12
CA PHE A 39 -0.68 1.45 5.48
C PHE A 39 -1.35 0.81 4.25
N LEU A 40 -2.53 1.32 3.89
CA LEU A 40 -3.30 0.88 2.74
C LEU A 40 -3.23 1.92 1.61
N VAL A 41 -3.04 1.45 0.39
CA VAL A 41 -3.10 2.25 -0.84
C VAL A 41 -3.95 1.56 -1.90
N LEU A 42 -4.56 2.33 -2.79
CA LEU A 42 -5.14 1.83 -4.04
C LEU A 42 -4.08 1.91 -5.13
N ASP A 43 -3.93 0.85 -5.91
CA ASP A 43 -3.20 0.91 -7.17
C ASP A 43 -4.02 1.71 -8.23
N PRO A 44 -3.40 2.07 -9.36
CA PRO A 44 -4.11 2.76 -10.46
C PRO A 44 -5.28 1.97 -11.05
N ASP A 45 -5.33 0.66 -10.84
CA ASP A 45 -6.38 -0.24 -11.33
C ASP A 45 -7.57 -0.35 -10.33
N GLY A 46 -7.45 0.23 -9.14
CA GLY A 46 -8.50 0.27 -8.10
C GLY A 46 -8.44 -0.87 -7.08
N ASN A 47 -7.35 -1.63 -7.02
CA ASN A 47 -7.12 -2.71 -6.07
C ASN A 47 -6.48 -2.18 -4.77
N PRO A 48 -6.98 -2.62 -3.59
CA PRO A 48 -6.37 -2.27 -2.32
C PRO A 48 -5.09 -3.09 -2.06
N VAL A 49 -4.00 -2.40 -1.74
CA VAL A 49 -2.69 -2.97 -1.39
C VAL A 49 -2.33 -2.58 0.04
N LEU A 50 -1.99 -3.58 0.87
CA LEU A 50 -1.51 -3.39 2.23
C LEU A 50 0.02 -3.43 2.24
N VAL A 51 0.63 -2.31 2.60
CA VAL A 51 2.08 -2.20 2.79
C VAL A 51 2.36 -2.37 4.28
N ASP A 52 3.25 -3.32 4.62
CA ASP A 52 3.60 -3.66 6.00
C ASP A 52 5.11 -3.59 6.20
N GLN A 53 5.54 -2.99 7.31
CA GLN A 53 6.93 -2.96 7.71
C GLN A 53 7.27 -4.27 8.43
N HIS A 54 7.73 -5.25 7.66
CA HIS A 54 8.37 -6.44 8.21
C HIS A 54 9.86 -6.16 8.47
N ARG A 55 10.32 -6.41 9.69
CA ARG A 55 11.73 -6.24 10.09
C ARG A 55 12.61 -7.36 9.53
#